data_AF-A0A0L0FHG0-F1
#
_entry.id   AF-A0A0L0FHG0-F1
#
_cell.length_a   1.000
_cell.length_b   1.000
_cell.length_c   1.000
_cell.angle_alpha   90.00
_cell.angle_beta   90.00
_cell.angle_gamma   90.00
#
_symmetry.space_group_name_H-M   'P 1'
#
loop_
_entity.id
_entity.type
_entity.pdbx_description
1 polymer ?
#
loop_
_entity_poly.entity_id
_entity_poly.type
_entity_poly.pdbx_seq_one_letter_code
_entity_poly.pdbx_strand_id
1 'polypeptide(L)'
;MPILDFLALSLSTEKYANTKICNGLAGETTLAQMPQLKACFEESYRQLDRMIAFTAAVEDRLNVHLRHGTIPDADLVEKLAVCKIKCIDVATQRVHALRQEVGSYALMWDTGFELVDMLLTCKFAEGDSRILQQKLARDRLKRVQKGGVGGMVGDVFSTNSAEAIAAISLARKLAPAGRDLQKMAAALDVNWRELYGLSDMICERHINSTQGSKFIEPCVERLRASSNEYDHDWKSKLGSSTIPSASSARA
;
A
#
# COMPACT_ATOMS: atom_id res chain seq x y z
N MET A 1 -1.31 1.87 9.94
CA MET A 1 -1.79 1.32 8.64
C MET A 1 -1.28 2.29 7.60
N PRO A 2 -0.52 1.86 6.57
CA PRO A 2 0.28 2.74 5.71
C PRO A 2 -0.45 3.99 5.17
N ILE A 3 -1.74 3.88 4.87
CA ILE A 3 -2.56 4.99 4.38
C ILE A 3 -2.87 6.04 5.46
N LEU A 4 -3.08 5.62 6.71
CA LEU A 4 -3.29 6.53 7.84
C LEU A 4 -1.99 7.25 8.22
N ASP A 5 -0.88 6.53 8.17
CA ASP A 5 0.46 7.09 8.40
C ASP A 5 0.76 8.16 7.34
N PHE A 6 0.35 7.91 6.09
CA PHE A 6 0.45 8.89 5.00
C PHE A 6 -0.50 10.09 5.16
N LEU A 7 -1.72 9.89 5.66
CA LEU A 7 -2.67 10.99 5.91
C LEU A 7 -2.07 12.00 6.89
N ALA A 8 -1.51 11.54 8.00
CA ALA A 8 -0.91 12.42 8.98
C ALA A 8 0.34 13.14 8.47
N LEU A 9 1.19 12.46 7.69
CA LEU A 9 2.30 13.12 6.99
C LEU A 9 1.78 14.26 6.11
N SER A 10 0.70 14.03 5.37
CA SER A 10 0.10 15.04 4.48
C SER A 10 -0.39 16.25 5.26
N LEU A 11 -1.05 16.04 6.41
CA LEU A 11 -1.53 17.12 7.28
C LEU A 11 -0.37 17.94 7.88
N SER A 12 0.69 17.28 8.36
CA SER A 12 1.89 17.96 8.87
C SER A 12 2.59 18.76 7.77
N THR A 13 2.69 18.19 6.57
CA THR A 13 3.29 18.83 5.40
C THR A 13 2.49 20.04 4.94
N GLU A 14 1.16 19.96 4.95
CA GLU A 14 0.28 21.07 4.60
C GLU A 14 0.42 22.23 5.60
N LYS A 15 0.54 21.92 6.91
CA LYS A 15 0.84 22.92 7.93
C LYS A 15 2.15 23.66 7.67
N TYR A 16 3.22 22.93 7.29
CA TYR A 16 4.48 23.54 6.88
C TYR A 16 4.32 24.39 5.60
N ALA A 17 3.67 23.84 4.57
CA ALA A 17 3.50 24.50 3.28
C ALA A 17 2.73 25.83 3.38
N ASN A 18 1.80 25.93 4.33
CA ASN A 18 1.04 27.15 4.61
C ASN A 18 1.88 28.25 5.31
N THR A 19 3.00 27.91 5.93
CA THR A 19 3.87 28.90 6.61
C THR A 19 5.11 29.26 5.80
N LYS A 20 5.56 28.37 4.91
CA LYS A 20 6.72 28.60 4.07
C LYS A 20 6.44 29.63 2.98
N ILE A 21 7.07 30.80 3.06
CA ILE A 21 7.02 31.83 2.01
C ILE A 21 7.92 31.45 0.83
N CYS A 22 7.39 31.66 -0.38
CA CYS A 22 8.01 31.40 -1.66
C CYS A 22 7.77 32.57 -2.63
N ASN A 23 8.66 32.73 -3.60
CA ASN A 23 8.52 33.70 -4.67
C ASN A 23 7.61 33.12 -5.76
N GLY A 24 6.35 33.54 -5.78
CA GLY A 24 5.40 33.19 -6.83
C GLY A 24 5.48 34.13 -8.03
N LEU A 25 4.77 33.77 -9.10
CA LEU A 25 4.70 34.55 -10.35
C LEU A 25 4.10 35.95 -10.15
N ALA A 26 3.24 36.13 -9.15
CA ALA A 26 2.56 37.39 -8.83
C ALA A 26 3.10 38.07 -7.55
N GLY A 27 4.28 37.66 -7.08
CA GLY A 27 4.87 38.12 -5.83
C GLY A 27 4.97 37.01 -4.77
N GLU A 28 5.26 37.41 -3.53
CA GLU A 28 5.38 36.48 -2.41
C GLU A 28 4.06 35.76 -2.14
N THR A 29 4.14 34.46 -1.93
CA THR A 29 3.00 33.62 -1.57
C THR A 29 3.50 32.41 -0.78
N THR A 30 2.60 31.62 -0.21
CA THR A 30 3.02 30.41 0.52
C THR A 30 3.32 29.26 -0.45
N LEU A 31 4.13 28.29 -0.01
CA LEU A 31 4.42 27.07 -0.75
C LEU A 31 3.11 26.31 -1.08
N ALA A 32 2.15 26.29 -0.16
CA ALA A 32 0.82 25.70 -0.38
C ALA A 32 0.05 26.34 -1.54
N GLN A 33 0.37 27.59 -1.91
CA GLN A 33 -0.28 28.25 -3.04
C GLN A 33 0.31 27.88 -4.41
N MET A 34 1.48 27.22 -4.43
CA MET A 34 2.14 26.80 -5.66
C MET A 34 1.30 25.75 -6.41
N PRO A 35 1.15 25.89 -7.74
CA PRO A 35 0.25 25.02 -8.52
C PRO A 35 0.65 23.55 -8.46
N GLN A 36 1.95 23.24 -8.48
CA GLN A 36 2.46 21.87 -8.42
C GLN A 36 2.16 21.20 -7.07
N LEU A 37 2.28 21.92 -5.95
CA LEU A 37 1.99 21.37 -4.64
C LEU A 37 0.48 21.22 -4.41
N LYS A 38 -0.35 22.17 -4.89
CA LYS A 38 -1.81 22.03 -4.88
C LYS A 38 -2.25 20.75 -5.59
N ALA A 39 -1.79 20.55 -6.82
CA ALA A 39 -2.12 19.35 -7.59
C ALA A 39 -1.65 18.07 -6.88
N CYS A 40 -0.48 18.12 -6.22
CA CYS A 40 0.04 17.00 -5.44
C CYS A 40 -0.85 16.67 -4.23
N PHE A 41 -1.32 17.68 -3.48
CA PHE A 41 -2.24 17.47 -2.36
C PHE A 41 -3.62 17.00 -2.82
N GLU A 42 -4.20 17.61 -3.85
CA GLU A 42 -5.50 17.21 -4.40
C GLU A 42 -5.50 15.74 -4.81
N GLU A 43 -4.49 15.29 -5.56
CA GLU A 43 -4.35 13.89 -5.94
C GLU A 43 -4.09 12.99 -4.73
N SER A 44 -3.30 13.45 -3.76
CA SER A 44 -3.02 12.69 -2.53
C SER A 44 -4.28 12.46 -1.70
N TYR A 45 -5.08 13.50 -1.47
CA TYR A 45 -6.34 13.40 -0.74
C TYR A 45 -7.37 12.55 -1.48
N ARG A 46 -7.48 12.71 -2.80
CA ARG A 46 -8.36 11.86 -3.62
C ARG A 46 -8.02 10.37 -3.48
N GLN A 47 -6.73 10.03 -3.47
CA GLN A 47 -6.29 8.64 -3.30
C GLN A 47 -6.43 8.15 -1.86
N LEU A 48 -6.16 9.01 -0.87
CA LEU A 48 -6.37 8.72 0.55
C LEU A 48 -7.84 8.39 0.82
N ASP A 49 -8.77 9.24 0.42
CA ASP A 49 -10.21 9.04 0.60
C ASP A 49 -10.66 7.72 -0.03
N ARG A 50 -10.18 7.44 -1.25
CA ARG A 50 -10.47 6.20 -1.96
C ARG A 50 -9.98 4.96 -1.21
N MET A 51 -8.75 5.00 -0.69
CA MET A 51 -8.17 3.87 0.04
C MET A 51 -8.81 3.70 1.43
N ILE A 52 -9.04 4.79 2.16
CA ILE A 52 -9.71 4.79 3.46
C ILE A 52 -11.11 4.17 3.34
N ALA A 53 -11.90 4.60 2.35
CA ALA A 53 -13.24 4.06 2.12
C ALA A 53 -13.21 2.56 1.80
N PHE A 54 -12.28 2.14 0.93
CA PHE A 54 -12.11 0.73 0.59
C PHE A 54 -11.73 -0.11 1.82
N THR A 55 -10.77 0.37 2.62
CA THR A 55 -10.25 -0.39 3.76
C THR A 55 -11.23 -0.45 4.92
N ALA A 56 -11.99 0.63 5.15
CA ALA A 56 -13.07 0.64 6.14
C ALA A 56 -14.09 -0.48 5.85
N ALA A 57 -14.52 -0.59 4.59
CA ALA A 57 -15.49 -1.61 4.20
C ALA A 57 -14.94 -3.04 4.30
N VAL A 58 -13.65 -3.25 4.01
CA VAL A 58 -12.98 -4.55 4.19
C VAL A 58 -12.83 -4.88 5.67
N GLU A 59 -12.44 -3.92 6.49
CA GLU A 59 -12.28 -4.06 7.94
C GLU A 59 -13.61 -4.38 8.62
N ASP A 60 -14.70 -3.69 8.26
CA ASP A 60 -16.04 -3.97 8.79
C ASP A 60 -16.44 -5.43 8.57
N ARG A 61 -16.17 -5.95 7.37
CA ARG A 61 -16.48 -7.35 7.02
C ARG A 61 -15.55 -8.34 7.72
N LEU A 62 -14.25 -8.01 7.83
CA LEU A 62 -13.29 -8.82 8.58
C LEU A 62 -13.66 -8.90 10.07
N ASN A 63 -14.09 -7.79 10.67
CA ASN A 63 -14.46 -7.72 12.08
C ASN A 63 -15.62 -8.67 12.43
N VAL A 64 -16.56 -8.92 11.50
CA VAL A 64 -17.61 -9.94 11.68
C VAL A 64 -16.99 -11.33 11.84
N HIS A 65 -16.01 -11.68 11.02
CA HIS A 65 -15.34 -12.98 11.10
C HIS A 65 -14.49 -13.14 12.36
N LEU A 66 -13.75 -12.09 12.73
CA LEU A 66 -12.92 -12.09 13.94
C LEU A 66 -13.77 -12.24 15.22
N ARG A 67 -14.91 -11.54 15.31
CA ARG A 67 -15.82 -11.64 16.46
C ARG A 67 -16.45 -13.02 16.63
N HIS A 68 -16.75 -13.68 15.51
CA HIS A 68 -17.40 -14.99 15.51
C HIS A 68 -16.42 -16.17 15.39
N GLY A 69 -15.11 -15.91 15.29
CA GLY A 69 -14.10 -16.97 15.12
C GLY A 69 -14.27 -17.79 13.83
N THR A 70 -14.77 -17.17 12.75
CA THR A 70 -15.03 -17.86 11.48
C THR A 70 -13.95 -17.55 10.44
N ILE A 71 -13.81 -18.44 9.45
CA ILE A 71 -12.85 -18.27 8.36
C ILE A 71 -13.45 -17.34 7.30
N PRO A 72 -12.76 -16.26 6.89
CA PRO A 72 -13.16 -15.41 5.77
C PRO A 72 -13.37 -16.18 4.45
N ASP A 73 -14.35 -15.76 3.66
CA ASP A 73 -14.54 -16.30 2.31
C ASP A 73 -13.44 -15.83 1.34
N ALA A 74 -13.36 -16.49 0.18
CA ALA A 74 -12.32 -16.22 -0.82
C ALA A 74 -12.34 -14.78 -1.38
N ASP A 75 -13.51 -14.14 -1.45
CA ASP A 75 -13.62 -12.74 -1.90
C ASP A 75 -13.03 -11.79 -0.86
N LEU A 76 -13.32 -12.01 0.43
CA LEU A 76 -12.73 -11.22 1.50
C LEU A 76 -11.20 -11.43 1.60
N VAL A 77 -10.71 -12.66 1.43
CA VAL A 77 -9.25 -12.92 1.39
C VAL A 77 -8.58 -12.19 0.23
N GLU A 78 -9.22 -12.16 -0.95
CA GLU A 78 -8.71 -11.42 -2.11
C GLU A 78 -8.66 -9.91 -1.83
N LYS A 79 -9.72 -9.35 -1.22
CA LYS A 79 -9.78 -7.95 -0.80
C LYS A 79 -8.71 -7.57 0.23
N LEU A 80 -8.40 -8.43 1.18
CA LEU A 80 -7.30 -8.22 2.14
C LEU A 80 -5.94 -8.13 1.45
N ALA A 81 -5.69 -8.99 0.45
CA ALA A 81 -4.48 -8.90 -0.37
C ALA A 81 -4.43 -7.58 -1.16
N VAL A 82 -5.57 -7.11 -1.70
CA VAL A 82 -5.68 -5.81 -2.38
C VAL A 82 -5.42 -4.66 -1.42
N CYS A 83 -5.97 -4.69 -0.18
CA CYS A 83 -5.68 -3.70 0.85
C CYS A 83 -4.17 -3.58 1.05
N LYS A 84 -3.47 -4.69 1.27
CA LYS A 84 -2.01 -4.69 1.42
C LYS A 84 -1.33 -4.05 0.21
N ILE A 85 -1.58 -4.58 -0.99
CA ILE A 85 -0.88 -4.15 -2.20
C ILE A 85 -1.11 -2.66 -2.46
N LYS A 86 -2.37 -2.23 -2.51
CA LYS A 86 -2.73 -0.89 -2.99
C LYS A 86 -2.55 0.19 -1.92
N CYS A 87 -2.79 -0.10 -0.65
CA CYS A 87 -2.56 0.89 0.41
C CYS A 87 -1.08 1.25 0.52
N ILE A 88 -0.18 0.26 0.47
CA ILE A 88 1.27 0.49 0.54
C ILE A 88 1.76 1.20 -0.73
N ASP A 89 1.29 0.76 -1.91
CA ASP A 89 1.71 1.34 -3.19
C ASP A 89 1.27 2.81 -3.30
N VAL A 90 0.00 3.11 -2.98
CA VAL A 90 -0.51 4.49 -2.96
C VAL A 90 0.24 5.33 -1.93
N ALA A 91 0.37 4.87 -0.68
CA ALA A 91 1.10 5.61 0.34
C ALA A 91 2.54 5.92 -0.11
N THR A 92 3.28 4.91 -0.58
CA THR A 92 4.67 5.08 -1.03
C THR A 92 4.77 6.07 -2.20
N GLN A 93 3.90 5.95 -3.20
CA GLN A 93 3.91 6.83 -4.37
C GLN A 93 3.57 8.28 -3.99
N ARG A 94 2.58 8.49 -3.13
CA ARG A 94 2.14 9.84 -2.73
C ARG A 94 3.14 10.49 -1.78
N VAL A 95 3.73 9.75 -0.85
CA VAL A 95 4.85 10.24 -0.04
C VAL A 95 6.00 10.68 -0.93
N HIS A 96 6.40 9.86 -1.91
CA HIS A 96 7.47 10.21 -2.82
C HIS A 96 7.14 11.47 -3.63
N ALA A 97 5.92 11.58 -4.15
CA ALA A 97 5.47 12.78 -4.85
C ALA A 97 5.58 14.02 -3.96
N LEU A 98 5.07 13.96 -2.72
CA LEU A 98 5.19 15.08 -1.78
C LEU A 98 6.64 15.44 -1.44
N ARG A 99 7.55 14.45 -1.32
CA ARG A 99 8.99 14.71 -1.08
C ARG A 99 9.61 15.59 -2.17
N GLN A 100 9.22 15.40 -3.43
CA GLN A 100 9.75 16.18 -4.53
C GLN A 100 9.29 17.64 -4.48
N GLU A 101 8.10 17.90 -3.94
CA GLU A 101 7.49 19.24 -3.95
C GLU A 101 7.90 20.12 -2.76
N VAL A 102 8.33 19.52 -1.64
CA VAL A 102 8.61 20.26 -0.39
C VAL A 102 10.10 20.56 -0.17
N GLY A 103 10.96 20.07 -1.06
CA GLY A 103 12.40 20.34 -1.05
C GLY A 103 13.09 19.83 0.21
N SER A 104 13.98 20.65 0.79
CA SER A 104 14.79 20.27 1.96
C SER A 104 13.97 19.96 3.21
N TYR A 105 12.70 20.37 3.29
CA TYR A 105 11.80 19.97 4.37
C TYR A 105 11.68 18.46 4.49
N ALA A 106 11.67 17.73 3.36
CA ALA A 106 11.63 16.26 3.34
C ALA A 106 12.91 15.59 3.86
N LEU A 107 13.94 16.37 4.18
CA LEU A 107 15.21 15.89 4.76
C LEU A 107 15.35 16.28 6.24
N MET A 108 14.41 17.06 6.78
CA MET A 108 14.44 17.48 8.17
C MET A 108 13.92 16.37 9.10
N TRP A 109 14.49 16.32 10.29
CA TRP A 109 13.98 15.50 11.39
C TRP A 109 12.58 15.99 11.83
N ASP A 110 11.76 15.07 12.35
CA ASP A 110 10.42 15.34 12.89
C ASP A 110 9.44 15.93 11.85
N THR A 111 9.52 15.42 10.61
CA THR A 111 8.59 15.81 9.53
C THR A 111 7.66 14.68 9.11
N GLY A 112 7.94 13.45 9.55
CA GLY A 112 7.27 12.23 9.15
C GLY A 112 7.86 11.59 7.88
N PHE A 113 8.69 12.30 7.10
CA PHE A 113 9.33 11.73 5.91
C PHE A 113 10.40 10.68 6.25
N GLU A 114 10.89 10.67 7.49
CA GLU A 114 11.73 9.59 8.04
C GLU A 114 11.01 8.23 8.07
N LEU A 115 9.67 8.20 8.04
CA LEU A 115 8.88 6.96 8.04
C LEU A 115 8.80 6.30 6.65
N VAL A 116 9.39 6.88 5.61
CA VAL A 116 9.39 6.29 4.26
C VAL A 116 9.99 4.89 4.26
N ASP A 117 11.06 4.67 5.00
CA ASP A 117 11.73 3.36 5.04
C ASP A 117 10.87 2.30 5.74
N MET A 118 10.06 2.72 6.72
CA MET A 118 9.04 1.86 7.31
C MET A 118 7.98 1.47 6.28
N LEU A 119 7.47 2.43 5.50
CA LEU A 119 6.48 2.17 4.44
C LEU A 119 7.04 1.23 3.35
N LEU A 120 8.32 1.39 3.00
CA LEU A 120 9.01 0.48 2.09
C LEU A 120 9.14 -0.92 2.70
N THR A 121 9.41 -1.02 4.00
CA THR A 121 9.45 -2.31 4.69
C THR A 121 8.10 -3.03 4.62
N CYS A 122 6.98 -2.31 4.77
CA CYS A 122 5.64 -2.88 4.60
C CYS A 122 5.41 -3.49 3.20
N LYS A 123 6.09 -2.98 2.16
CA LYS A 123 5.99 -3.54 0.80
C LYS A 123 6.49 -4.98 0.72
N PHE A 124 7.46 -5.34 1.55
CA PHE A 124 8.07 -6.67 1.59
C PHE A 124 7.50 -7.55 2.71
N ALA A 125 7.11 -6.96 3.83
CA ALA A 125 6.50 -7.65 4.95
C ALA A 125 5.18 -8.33 4.56
N GLU A 126 4.89 -9.47 5.20
CA GLU A 126 3.66 -10.26 5.01
C GLU A 126 3.44 -10.75 3.56
N GLY A 127 4.53 -10.78 2.78
CA GLY A 127 4.56 -11.20 1.38
C GLY A 127 4.79 -10.03 0.45
N ASP A 128 5.83 -10.11 -0.37
CA ASP A 128 6.18 -9.07 -1.35
C ASP A 128 4.98 -8.69 -2.25
N SER A 129 4.74 -7.39 -2.46
CA SER A 129 3.59 -6.90 -3.22
C SER A 129 3.56 -7.43 -4.66
N ARG A 130 4.70 -7.59 -5.34
CA ARG A 130 4.74 -8.16 -6.70
C ARG A 130 4.40 -9.65 -6.69
N ILE A 131 4.90 -10.40 -5.72
CA ILE A 131 4.56 -11.82 -5.57
C ILE A 131 3.06 -12.01 -5.27
N LEU A 132 2.47 -11.14 -4.45
CA LEU A 132 1.04 -11.15 -4.20
C LEU A 132 0.22 -10.80 -5.45
N GLN A 133 0.66 -9.81 -6.25
CA GLN A 133 0.05 -9.50 -7.54
C GLN A 133 0.08 -10.70 -8.50
N GLN A 134 1.21 -11.40 -8.60
CA GLN A 134 1.30 -12.63 -9.40
C GLN A 134 0.35 -13.72 -8.88
N LYS A 135 0.18 -13.85 -7.56
CA LYS A 135 -0.79 -14.79 -6.98
C LYS A 135 -2.22 -14.43 -7.38
N LEU A 136 -2.63 -13.16 -7.23
CA LEU A 136 -3.95 -12.67 -7.63
C LEU A 136 -4.26 -12.98 -9.10
N ALA A 137 -3.34 -12.63 -10.00
CA ALA A 137 -3.51 -12.88 -11.42
C ALA A 137 -3.60 -14.39 -11.74
N ARG A 138 -2.73 -15.22 -11.14
CA ARG A 138 -2.77 -16.69 -11.33
C ARG A 138 -4.08 -17.29 -10.83
N ASP A 139 -4.61 -16.83 -9.69
CA ASP A 139 -5.86 -17.35 -9.15
C ASP A 139 -7.07 -16.90 -9.99
N ARG A 140 -7.02 -15.71 -10.61
CA ARG A 140 -7.99 -15.30 -11.63
C ARG A 140 -7.91 -16.17 -12.88
N LEU A 141 -6.72 -16.45 -13.40
CA LEU A 141 -6.53 -17.32 -14.58
C LEU A 141 -7.06 -18.75 -14.33
N LYS A 142 -6.83 -19.31 -13.14
CA LYS A 142 -7.40 -20.61 -12.75
C LYS A 142 -8.94 -20.59 -12.75
N ARG A 143 -9.56 -19.49 -12.29
CA ARG A 143 -11.02 -19.32 -12.34
C ARG A 143 -11.54 -19.31 -13.78
N VAL A 144 -10.85 -18.61 -14.68
CA VAL A 144 -11.20 -18.59 -16.12
C VAL A 144 -11.10 -19.99 -16.73
N GLN A 145 -10.05 -20.76 -16.40
CA GLN A 145 -9.89 -22.14 -16.87
C GLN A 145 -11.00 -23.08 -16.36
N LYS A 146 -11.45 -22.90 -15.11
CA LYS A 146 -12.52 -23.72 -14.49
C LYS A 146 -13.93 -23.34 -14.94
N GLY A 147 -14.19 -22.05 -15.21
CA GLY A 147 -15.52 -21.54 -15.54
C GLY A 147 -16.03 -21.89 -16.94
N GLY A 148 -15.15 -22.40 -17.82
CA GLY A 148 -15.49 -22.74 -19.20
C GLY A 148 -16.07 -21.56 -20.00
N VAL A 149 -16.66 -21.85 -21.16
CA VAL A 149 -17.21 -20.83 -22.07
C VAL A 149 -18.40 -20.07 -21.44
N GLY A 150 -19.22 -20.73 -20.61
CA GLY A 150 -20.41 -20.13 -19.98
C GLY A 150 -20.08 -19.05 -18.95
N GLY A 151 -19.09 -19.27 -18.08
CA GLY A 151 -18.64 -18.25 -17.12
C GLY A 151 -17.93 -17.07 -17.77
N MET A 152 -17.25 -17.31 -18.89
CA MET A 152 -16.57 -16.26 -19.66
C MET A 152 -17.55 -15.28 -20.33
N VAL A 153 -18.69 -15.77 -20.84
CA VAL A 153 -19.70 -14.91 -21.46
C VAL A 153 -20.33 -13.97 -20.43
N GLY A 154 -20.70 -14.48 -19.24
CA GLY A 154 -21.26 -13.67 -18.17
C GLY A 154 -20.32 -12.56 -17.67
N ASP A 155 -19.03 -12.88 -17.50
CA ASP A 155 -18.02 -11.90 -17.05
C ASP A 155 -17.76 -10.80 -18.09
N VAL A 156 -17.75 -11.15 -19.39
CA VAL A 156 -17.50 -10.20 -20.49
C VAL A 156 -18.67 -9.23 -20.68
N PHE A 157 -19.91 -9.65 -20.42
CA PHE A 157 -21.09 -8.77 -20.47
C PHE A 157 -21.35 -8.00 -19.16
N SER A 158 -20.48 -8.16 -18.14
CA SER A 158 -20.55 -7.42 -16.89
C SER A 158 -19.84 -6.05 -16.96
N THR A 159 -20.00 -5.24 -15.91
CA THR A 159 -19.30 -3.96 -15.71
C THR A 159 -17.77 -4.07 -15.67
N ASN A 160 -17.20 -5.28 -15.62
CA ASN A 160 -15.75 -5.52 -15.59
C ASN A 160 -15.22 -6.19 -16.88
N SER A 161 -15.85 -5.92 -18.01
CA SER A 161 -15.56 -6.54 -19.31
C SER A 161 -14.07 -6.46 -19.70
N ALA A 162 -13.40 -5.34 -19.42
CA ALA A 162 -11.98 -5.17 -19.74
C ALA A 162 -11.08 -6.15 -18.97
N GLU A 163 -11.30 -6.36 -17.67
CA GLU A 163 -10.53 -7.32 -16.87
C GLU A 163 -10.76 -8.74 -17.39
N ALA A 164 -12.02 -9.08 -17.69
CA ALA A 164 -12.38 -10.37 -18.23
C ALA A 164 -11.69 -10.64 -19.59
N ILE A 165 -11.68 -9.66 -20.49
CA ILE A 165 -11.00 -9.74 -21.78
C ILE A 165 -9.49 -9.92 -21.59
N ALA A 166 -8.87 -9.16 -20.69
CA ALA A 166 -7.44 -9.29 -20.37
C ALA A 166 -7.11 -10.68 -19.82
N ALA A 167 -7.93 -11.21 -18.90
CA ALA A 167 -7.77 -12.53 -18.34
C ALA A 167 -7.90 -13.64 -19.40
N ILE A 168 -8.87 -13.53 -20.31
CA ILE A 168 -9.07 -14.49 -21.41
C ILE A 168 -7.91 -14.42 -22.41
N SER A 169 -7.49 -13.21 -22.78
CA SER A 169 -6.35 -12.99 -23.67
C SER A 169 -5.09 -13.66 -23.12
N LEU A 170 -4.77 -13.40 -21.85
CA LEU A 170 -3.61 -14.00 -21.19
C LEU A 170 -3.77 -15.51 -21.05
N ALA A 171 -4.96 -16.01 -20.67
CA ALA A 171 -5.22 -17.46 -20.58
C ALA A 171 -4.99 -18.16 -21.93
N ARG A 172 -5.37 -17.55 -23.06
CA ARG A 172 -5.10 -18.09 -24.41
C ARG A 172 -3.61 -18.16 -24.73
N LYS A 173 -2.84 -17.13 -24.36
CA LYS A 173 -1.38 -17.10 -24.54
C LYS A 173 -0.67 -18.16 -23.70
N LEU A 174 -1.21 -18.49 -22.53
CA LEU A 174 -0.66 -19.51 -21.63
C LEU A 174 -1.18 -20.93 -21.95
N ALA A 175 -2.25 -21.07 -22.73
CA ALA A 175 -2.86 -22.37 -23.04
C ALA A 175 -1.89 -23.40 -23.67
N PRO A 176 -0.96 -23.04 -24.58
CA PRO A 176 -0.01 -23.99 -25.16
C PRO A 176 0.94 -24.63 -24.14
N ALA A 177 1.20 -23.98 -23.00
CA ALA A 177 2.01 -24.55 -21.93
C ALA A 177 1.28 -25.69 -21.19
N GLY A 178 -0.05 -25.69 -21.18
CA GLY A 178 -0.85 -26.72 -20.54
C GLY A 178 -0.51 -26.90 -19.05
N ARG A 179 -0.14 -28.13 -18.67
CA ARG A 179 0.29 -28.49 -17.30
C ARG A 179 1.82 -28.53 -17.13
N ASP A 180 2.59 -28.25 -18.18
CA ASP A 180 4.05 -28.27 -18.13
C ASP A 180 4.54 -27.01 -17.40
N LEU A 181 5.12 -27.20 -16.22
CA LEU A 181 5.55 -26.11 -15.35
C LEU A 181 6.68 -25.27 -15.97
N GLN A 182 7.58 -25.87 -16.74
CA GLN A 182 8.69 -25.16 -17.36
C GLN A 182 8.20 -24.29 -18.52
N LYS A 183 7.30 -24.84 -19.35
CA LYS A 183 6.64 -24.06 -20.40
C LYS A 183 5.77 -22.96 -19.82
N MET A 184 5.09 -23.22 -18.70
CA MET A 184 4.26 -22.22 -18.03
C MET A 184 5.10 -21.08 -17.45
N ALA A 185 6.22 -21.40 -16.81
CA ALA A 185 7.17 -20.41 -16.32
C ALA A 185 7.70 -19.55 -17.47
N ALA A 186 8.20 -20.17 -18.54
CA ALA A 186 8.68 -19.45 -19.72
C ALA A 186 7.60 -18.56 -20.36
N ALA A 187 6.36 -19.05 -20.45
CA ALA A 187 5.25 -18.27 -20.98
C ALA A 187 4.88 -17.09 -20.06
N LEU A 188 4.92 -17.26 -18.74
CA LEU A 188 4.70 -16.18 -17.78
C LEU A 188 5.84 -15.14 -17.83
N ASP A 189 7.09 -15.58 -18.01
CA ASP A 189 8.24 -14.70 -18.16
C ASP A 189 8.13 -13.83 -19.41
N VAL A 190 7.61 -14.37 -20.51
CA VAL A 190 7.34 -13.58 -21.74
C VAL A 190 6.18 -12.61 -21.52
N ASN A 191 5.13 -13.03 -20.81
CA ASN A 191 3.89 -12.28 -20.65
C ASN A 191 3.77 -11.54 -19.30
N TRP A 192 4.89 -11.28 -18.63
CA TRP A 192 4.90 -10.75 -17.26
C TRP A 192 4.17 -9.40 -17.14
N ARG A 193 4.29 -8.52 -18.14
CA ARG A 193 3.61 -7.21 -18.15
C ARG A 193 2.08 -7.37 -18.12
N GLU A 194 1.55 -8.31 -18.91
CA GLU A 194 0.12 -8.59 -18.95
C GLU A 194 -0.36 -9.25 -17.65
N LEU A 195 0.48 -10.07 -17.03
CA LEU A 195 0.19 -10.67 -15.72
C LEU A 195 0.00 -9.60 -14.64
N TYR A 196 0.92 -8.63 -14.54
CA TYR A 196 0.79 -7.53 -13.58
C TYR A 196 -0.32 -6.56 -13.97
N GLY A 197 -0.49 -6.26 -15.27
CA GLY A 197 -1.61 -5.45 -15.74
C GLY A 197 -2.95 -6.06 -15.35
N LEU A 198 -3.12 -7.37 -15.51
CA LEU A 198 -4.31 -8.10 -15.05
C LEU A 198 -4.47 -7.99 -13.52
N SER A 199 -3.39 -8.14 -12.76
CA SER A 199 -3.45 -7.98 -11.30
C SER A 199 -3.92 -6.58 -10.89
N ASP A 200 -3.46 -5.54 -11.58
CA ASP A 200 -3.89 -4.17 -11.29
C ASP A 200 -5.37 -3.98 -11.60
N MET A 201 -5.86 -4.52 -12.73
CA MET A 201 -7.29 -4.50 -13.06
C MET A 201 -8.15 -5.21 -12.00
N ILE A 202 -7.68 -6.36 -11.47
CA ILE A 202 -8.34 -7.08 -10.37
C ILE A 202 -8.40 -6.21 -9.10
N CYS A 203 -7.29 -5.54 -8.76
CA CYS A 203 -7.24 -4.64 -7.61
C CYS A 203 -8.24 -3.49 -7.78
N GLU A 204 -8.24 -2.84 -8.94
CA GLU A 204 -9.14 -1.72 -9.25
C GLU A 204 -10.61 -2.15 -9.23
N ARG A 205 -10.94 -3.35 -9.74
CA ARG A 205 -12.29 -3.92 -9.62
C ARG A 205 -12.71 -4.05 -8.15
N HIS A 206 -11.85 -4.60 -7.30
CA HIS A 206 -12.16 -4.76 -5.87
C HIS A 206 -12.35 -3.42 -5.18
N ILE A 207 -11.50 -2.44 -5.47
CA ILE A 207 -11.61 -1.08 -4.95
C ILE A 207 -12.93 -0.43 -5.41
N ASN A 208 -13.27 -0.54 -6.69
CA ASN A 208 -14.44 0.14 -7.27
C ASN A 208 -15.78 -0.53 -6.92
N SER A 209 -15.78 -1.86 -6.71
CA SER A 209 -17.00 -2.61 -6.39
C SER A 209 -17.32 -2.64 -4.89
N THR A 210 -16.39 -2.18 -4.04
CA THR A 210 -16.60 -2.11 -2.60
C THR A 210 -17.20 -0.76 -2.25
N GLN A 211 -18.44 -0.76 -1.78
CA GLN A 211 -19.11 0.45 -1.30
C GLN A 211 -18.48 0.88 0.03
N GLY A 212 -18.01 2.12 0.10
CA GLY A 212 -17.35 2.65 1.28
C GLY A 212 -18.29 2.75 2.47
N SER A 213 -17.85 2.28 3.63
CA SER A 213 -18.35 2.74 4.92
C SER A 213 -17.53 3.95 5.38
N LYS A 214 -18.10 4.77 6.27
CA LYS A 214 -17.30 5.81 6.92
C LYS A 214 -16.25 5.11 7.77
N PHE A 215 -14.97 5.36 7.51
CA PHE A 215 -13.91 4.96 8.42
C PHE A 215 -14.12 5.72 9.74
N ILE A 216 -14.43 4.99 10.82
CA ILE A 216 -14.57 5.56 12.16
C ILE A 216 -13.33 5.17 12.96
N GLU A 217 -12.28 5.99 12.90
CA GLU A 217 -11.27 6.05 13.96
C GLU A 217 -10.55 7.42 13.96
N PRO A 218 -10.18 7.96 15.14
CA PRO A 218 -9.56 9.27 15.28
C PRO A 218 -8.09 9.19 14.87
N CYS A 219 -7.83 9.42 13.59
CA CYS A 219 -6.53 9.23 12.94
C CYS A 219 -5.37 10.08 13.53
N VAL A 220 -5.65 10.98 14.49
CA VAL A 220 -4.66 11.90 15.08
C VAL A 220 -4.00 11.31 16.34
N GLU A 221 -4.62 10.34 17.02
CA GLU A 221 -4.09 9.86 18.32
C GLU A 221 -3.01 8.77 18.19
N ARG A 222 -3.01 7.96 17.12
CA ARG A 222 -1.97 6.92 16.89
C ARG A 222 -0.60 7.49 16.52
N LEU A 223 -0.52 8.76 16.12
CA LEU A 223 0.71 9.43 15.75
C LEU A 223 1.09 10.54 16.72
N ARG A 224 0.50 10.57 17.91
CA ARG A 224 1.18 11.23 19.03
C ARG A 224 2.55 10.58 19.14
N ALA A 225 3.58 11.41 19.07
CA ALA A 225 4.97 11.00 19.13
C ALA A 225 5.13 9.87 20.15
N SER A 226 5.66 8.74 19.69
CA SER A 226 6.24 7.71 20.53
C SER A 226 7.28 8.41 21.42
N SER A 227 6.86 8.87 22.60
CA SER A 227 7.66 9.60 23.61
C SER A 227 8.68 10.60 23.07
N ASN A 228 8.41 11.90 23.19
CA ASN A 228 9.34 13.01 22.95
C ASN A 228 10.57 13.04 23.90
N GLU A 229 10.82 12.00 24.68
CA GLU A 229 11.97 11.93 25.57
C GLU A 229 12.98 10.95 24.98
N TYR A 230 13.84 11.48 24.11
CA TYR A 230 15.16 10.87 23.95
C TYR A 230 15.83 10.92 25.32
N ASP A 231 15.99 9.75 25.94
CA ASP A 231 16.66 9.62 27.22
C ASP A 231 18.14 10.00 27.05
N HIS A 232 18.47 11.27 27.25
CA HIS A 232 19.83 11.79 27.17
C HIS A 232 20.78 11.09 28.15
N ASP A 233 20.23 10.37 29.13
CA ASP A 233 20.93 9.64 30.18
C ASP A 233 21.04 8.12 29.91
N TRP A 234 20.71 7.64 28.71
CA TRP A 234 20.78 6.20 28.41
C TRP A 234 22.18 5.58 28.65
N LYS A 235 23.24 6.39 28.52
CA LYS A 235 24.63 5.95 28.77
C LYS A 235 24.94 5.81 30.26
N SER A 236 24.38 6.63 31.14
CA SER A 236 24.60 6.50 32.59
C SER A 236 23.91 5.25 33.13
N LYS A 237 22.81 4.82 32.49
CA LYS A 237 22.09 3.57 32.78
C LYS A 237 22.84 2.30 32.35
N LEU A 238 23.80 2.41 31.43
CA LEU A 238 24.69 1.30 31.05
C LEU A 238 25.90 1.14 32.00
N GLY A 239 26.15 2.13 32.86
CA GLY A 239 27.35 2.25 33.70
C GLY A 239 27.31 1.54 35.05
N SER A 240 26.56 0.44 35.22
CA SER A 240 26.60 -0.35 36.48
C SER A 240 26.52 -1.86 36.33
N SER A 241 26.60 -2.41 35.11
CA SER A 241 26.89 -3.83 34.92
C SER A 241 28.39 -4.05 34.82
N THR A 242 29.03 -4.17 35.99
CA THR A 242 30.38 -4.72 36.13
C THR A 242 30.42 -6.08 35.44
N ILE A 243 31.03 -6.13 34.25
CA ILE A 243 31.43 -7.38 33.63
C ILE A 243 32.55 -7.94 34.51
N PRO A 244 32.41 -9.14 35.12
CA PRO A 244 33.49 -9.72 35.90
C PRO A 244 34.70 -9.96 35.00
N SER A 245 35.84 -9.39 35.36
CA SER A 245 37.08 -9.58 34.61
C SER A 245 37.47 -11.06 34.63
N ALA A 246 37.56 -11.66 33.45
CA ALA A 246 38.12 -13.00 33.27
C ALA A 246 39.64 -12.97 33.52
N SER A 247 40.05 -13.13 34.77
CA SER A 247 41.43 -13.41 35.14
C SER A 247 41.50 -14.27 36.39
N SER A 248 41.53 -15.59 36.22
CA SER A 248 42.20 -16.58 37.09
C SER A 248 41.58 -17.97 36.89
N ALA A 249 42.17 -18.77 36.00
CA ALA A 249 42.12 -20.23 36.05
C ALA A 249 43.25 -20.81 35.17
N ARG A 250 44.49 -20.65 35.66
CA ARG A 250 45.57 -21.59 35.36
C ARG A 250 45.99 -22.21 36.70
N ALA A 251 45.63 -23.48 36.88
CA ALA A 251 46.32 -24.47 37.66
C ALA A 251 45.99 -25.83 37.03
#